data_AF-A0A8S1C3T3-F1
#
_entry.id   AF-A0A8S1C3T3-F1
#
_cell.length_a   1.000
_cell.length_b   1.000
_cell.length_c   1.000
_cell.angle_alpha   90.00
_cell.angle_beta   90.00
_cell.angle_gamma   90.00
#
_symmetry.space_group_name_H-M   'P 1'
#
loop_
_entity.id
_entity.type
_entity.pdbx_description
1 polymer ?
#
loop_
_entity_poly.entity_id
_entity_poly.type
_entity_poly.pdbx_seq_one_letter_code
_entity_poly.pdbx_strand_id
1 'polypeptide(L)'
;MDCYFRQKWFDSRLRFNLTGLDEFSMNWLFLERVWKPDTFFMNGKKSYLHRITVPNKFLRIRSDGFLTYSMRLTIKASCKMHLRKFPLDSQNCPLMIGSYGYSAADVIYEWPDSLEPVGLEPGVSLAQYDLVNITTDTENARDQLRVRRADRRIAEDFSVIRVNFHLKRMTGYFMLQVYVPCTLIVSCSWVSFWIDPDAVPARVSLGVTTVLSMTTMGFGGRAQMPKVSYRMALDWFVILCFSFVFAVMVEYAAINFIDTITEDLKKIISERKKQAQKEKVSI
;
A
#
# COMPACT_ATOMS: atom_id res chain seq x y z
N MET A 1 -5.77 -9.19 9.37
CA MET A 1 -7.24 -9.23 9.28
C MET A 1 -7.73 -10.15 10.36
N ASP A 2 -8.72 -9.73 11.14
CA ASP A 2 -9.39 -10.57 12.12
C ASP A 2 -10.76 -10.96 11.58
N CYS A 3 -11.11 -12.24 11.66
CA CYS A 3 -12.37 -12.72 11.10
C CYS A 3 -12.94 -13.89 11.90
N TYR A 4 -14.26 -14.05 11.81
CA TYR A 4 -14.94 -15.30 12.14
C TYR A 4 -15.00 -16.16 10.88
N PHE A 5 -14.23 -17.23 10.86
CA PHE A 5 -14.17 -18.15 9.74
C PHE A 5 -15.13 -19.32 10.00
N ARG A 6 -16.16 -19.44 9.16
CA ARG A 6 -17.23 -20.42 9.29
C ARG A 6 -17.19 -21.40 8.13
N GLN A 7 -17.37 -22.67 8.44
CA GLN A 7 -17.42 -23.77 7.50
C GLN A 7 -18.64 -24.62 7.81
N LYS A 8 -19.31 -25.07 6.76
CA LYS A 8 -20.45 -25.97 6.87
C LYS A 8 -20.22 -27.17 5.95
N TRP A 9 -20.51 -28.35 6.45
CA TRP A 9 -20.48 -29.57 5.66
C TRP A 9 -21.50 -30.56 6.22
N PHE A 10 -21.76 -31.59 5.45
CA PHE A 10 -22.68 -32.64 5.80
C PHE A 10 -21.91 -33.93 6.14
N ASP A 11 -22.21 -34.55 7.28
CA ASP A 11 -21.65 -35.86 7.67
C ASP A 11 -22.77 -36.78 8.16
N SER A 12 -23.10 -37.79 7.35
CA SER A 12 -24.19 -38.73 7.66
C SER A 12 -23.92 -39.58 8.91
N ARG A 13 -22.66 -39.72 9.35
CA ARG A 13 -22.28 -40.53 10.53
C ARG A 13 -22.65 -39.85 11.85
N LEU A 14 -22.92 -38.55 11.83
CA LEU A 14 -23.24 -37.75 13.01
C LEU A 14 -24.73 -37.41 13.11
N ARG A 15 -25.57 -38.11 12.34
CA ARG A 15 -27.03 -38.05 12.46
C ARG A 15 -27.48 -38.56 13.82
N PHE A 16 -28.46 -37.89 14.40
CA PHE A 16 -29.06 -38.29 15.66
C PHE A 16 -30.57 -38.03 15.63
N ASN A 17 -31.31 -38.84 16.39
CA ASN A 17 -32.75 -38.67 16.54
C ASN A 17 -33.07 -38.53 18.03
N LEU A 18 -33.27 -37.29 18.46
CA LEU A 18 -33.63 -36.92 19.82
C LEU A 18 -34.88 -36.07 19.75
N THR A 19 -35.96 -36.51 20.39
CA THR A 19 -37.24 -35.80 20.41
C THR A 19 -37.08 -34.41 21.01
N GLY A 20 -37.39 -33.37 20.24
CA GLY A 20 -37.36 -31.97 20.68
C GLY A 20 -36.01 -31.27 20.59
N LEU A 21 -34.99 -31.88 19.98
CA LEU A 21 -33.67 -31.28 19.81
C LEU A 21 -33.21 -31.35 18.34
N ASP A 22 -33.37 -30.25 17.61
CA ASP A 22 -32.96 -30.18 16.20
C ASP A 22 -31.48 -29.82 16.02
N GLU A 23 -30.91 -29.05 16.93
CA GLU A 23 -29.50 -28.66 16.91
C GLU A 23 -28.91 -28.68 18.33
N PHE A 24 -27.69 -29.20 18.48
CA PHE A 24 -26.93 -29.02 19.71
C PHE A 24 -25.53 -28.47 19.46
N SER A 25 -25.07 -27.71 20.45
CA SER A 25 -23.78 -27.03 20.45
C SER A 25 -22.78 -27.86 21.26
N MET A 26 -21.65 -28.22 20.65
CA MET A 26 -20.63 -29.05 21.28
C MET A 26 -19.45 -28.25 21.80
N ASN A 27 -18.82 -28.78 22.85
CA ASN A 27 -17.52 -28.31 23.31
C ASN A 27 -16.47 -28.50 22.20
N TRP A 28 -15.53 -27.55 22.09
CA TRP A 28 -14.46 -27.57 21.09
C TRP A 28 -13.59 -28.84 21.15
N LEU A 29 -13.47 -29.50 22.31
CA LEU A 29 -12.74 -30.77 22.46
C LEU A 29 -13.30 -31.89 21.56
N PHE A 30 -14.59 -31.85 21.24
CA PHE A 30 -15.21 -32.84 20.35
C PHE A 30 -14.67 -32.76 18.91
N LEU A 31 -14.14 -31.60 18.49
CA LEU A 31 -13.51 -31.41 17.17
C LEU A 31 -12.21 -32.21 16.98
N GLU A 32 -11.66 -32.82 18.04
CA GLU A 32 -10.52 -33.73 17.96
C GLU A 32 -10.95 -35.15 17.55
N ARG A 33 -12.22 -35.51 17.76
CA ARG A 33 -12.77 -36.84 17.46
C ARG A 33 -13.57 -36.88 16.15
N VAL A 34 -13.85 -35.71 15.57
CA VAL A 34 -14.64 -35.56 14.35
C VAL A 34 -13.74 -35.09 13.22
N TRP A 35 -13.99 -35.62 12.02
CA TRP A 35 -13.34 -35.15 10.81
C TRP A 35 -13.70 -33.68 10.54
N LYS A 36 -12.71 -32.89 10.15
CA LYS A 36 -12.86 -31.50 9.73
C LYS A 36 -11.97 -31.25 8.52
N PRO A 37 -12.36 -30.38 7.58
CA PRO A 37 -11.54 -30.10 6.41
C PRO A 37 -10.23 -29.40 6.84
N ASP A 38 -9.12 -29.79 6.22
CA ASP A 38 -7.76 -29.31 6.46
C ASP A 38 -7.49 -27.97 5.72
N THR A 39 -8.39 -27.02 5.95
CA THR A 39 -8.43 -25.76 5.23
C THR A 39 -7.28 -24.86 5.64
N PHE A 40 -6.56 -24.33 4.65
CA PHE A 40 -5.45 -23.41 4.88
C PHE A 40 -5.51 -22.21 3.93
N PHE A 41 -4.80 -21.14 4.32
CA PHE A 41 -4.70 -19.92 3.52
C PHE A 41 -3.44 -20.00 2.65
N MET A 42 -3.60 -20.13 1.34
CA MET A 42 -2.47 -20.36 0.43
C MET A 42 -1.48 -19.20 0.39
N ASN A 43 -1.98 -17.97 0.49
CA ASN A 43 -1.15 -16.77 0.61
C ASN A 43 -0.98 -16.32 2.08
N GLY A 44 -1.31 -17.16 3.06
CA GLY A 44 -1.08 -16.89 4.48
C GLY A 44 0.40 -16.90 4.81
N LYS A 45 0.92 -15.82 5.41
CA LYS A 45 2.29 -15.78 5.94
C LYS A 45 2.34 -16.17 7.41
N LYS A 46 1.38 -15.67 8.19
CA LYS A 46 1.20 -15.98 9.61
C LYS A 46 -0.29 -15.98 9.91
N SER A 47 -0.74 -16.92 10.73
CA SER A 47 -2.13 -16.97 11.20
C SER A 47 -2.16 -17.34 12.67
N TYR A 48 -3.06 -16.72 13.42
CA TYR A 48 -3.23 -16.96 14.84
C TYR A 48 -4.69 -17.34 15.12
N LEU A 49 -4.87 -18.44 15.85
CA LEU A 49 -6.16 -18.83 16.40
C LEU A 49 -6.28 -18.20 17.79
N HIS A 50 -7.37 -17.48 18.03
CA HIS A 50 -7.66 -16.89 19.34
C HIS A 50 -7.97 -17.99 20.36
N ARG A 51 -7.38 -17.91 21.57
CA ARG A 51 -7.48 -18.94 22.61
C ARG A 51 -7.88 -18.45 24.00
N ILE A 52 -8.27 -17.18 24.13
CA ILE A 52 -8.57 -16.56 25.43
C ILE A 52 -10.08 -16.32 25.53
N THR A 53 -10.75 -16.69 26.62
CA THR A 53 -10.25 -17.49 27.77
C THR A 53 -10.15 -18.98 27.47
N VAL A 54 -10.79 -19.43 26.39
CA VAL A 54 -10.73 -20.78 25.81
C VAL A 54 -10.51 -20.67 24.30
N PRO A 55 -10.04 -21.74 23.61
CA PRO A 55 -10.01 -21.79 22.15
C PRO A 55 -11.32 -21.31 21.52
N ASN A 56 -11.27 -20.20 20.76
CA ASN A 56 -12.44 -19.60 20.12
C ASN A 56 -12.84 -20.44 18.89
N LYS A 57 -13.35 -21.63 19.17
CA LYS A 57 -13.86 -22.63 18.25
C LYS A 57 -15.24 -23.04 18.73
N PHE A 58 -16.15 -23.25 17.80
CA PHE A 58 -17.49 -23.67 18.10
C PHE A 58 -17.97 -24.64 17.03
N LEU A 59 -18.63 -25.71 17.46
CA LEU A 59 -19.22 -26.71 16.57
C LEU A 59 -20.70 -26.85 16.92
N ARG A 60 -21.55 -26.77 15.91
CA ARG A 60 -22.97 -27.10 16.01
C ARG A 60 -23.29 -28.26 15.09
N ILE A 61 -24.06 -29.22 15.59
CA ILE A 61 -24.50 -30.40 14.85
C ILE A 61 -26.03 -30.36 14.80
N ARG A 62 -26.58 -30.43 13.60
CA ARG A 62 -28.01 -30.54 13.34
C ARG A 62 -28.42 -32.01 13.26
N SER A 63 -29.66 -32.33 13.61
CA SER A 63 -30.21 -33.70 13.67
C SER A 63 -30.02 -34.48 12.38
N ASP A 64 -30.09 -33.80 11.23
CA ASP A 64 -29.87 -34.36 9.90
C ASP A 64 -28.41 -34.67 9.56
N GLY A 65 -27.45 -34.30 10.41
CA GLY A 65 -26.01 -34.51 10.22
C GLY A 65 -25.29 -33.32 9.56
N PHE A 66 -25.92 -32.16 9.41
CA PHE A 66 -25.21 -30.95 9.01
C PHE A 66 -24.40 -30.38 10.17
N LEU A 67 -23.14 -30.05 9.90
CA LEU A 67 -22.23 -29.43 10.85
C LEU A 67 -21.98 -27.98 10.47
N THR A 68 -21.93 -27.12 11.50
CA THR A 68 -21.43 -25.75 11.38
C THR A 68 -20.24 -25.60 12.31
N TYR A 69 -19.06 -25.39 11.74
CA TYR A 69 -17.83 -25.13 12.46
C TYR A 69 -17.46 -23.65 12.30
N SER A 70 -17.20 -22.97 13.42
CA SER A 70 -16.80 -21.57 13.44
C SER A 70 -15.54 -21.40 14.28
N MET A 71 -14.60 -20.58 13.80
CA MET A 71 -13.42 -20.20 14.57
C MET A 71 -13.05 -18.73 14.37
N ARG A 72 -12.48 -18.10 15.40
CA ARG A 72 -11.94 -16.74 15.30
C ARG A 72 -10.46 -16.78 14.95
N LEU A 73 -10.09 -16.17 13.83
CA LEU A 73 -8.73 -16.18 13.30
C LEU A 73 -8.23 -14.76 13.07
N THR A 74 -6.94 -14.55 13.35
CA THR A 74 -6.16 -13.42 12.83
C THR A 74 -5.28 -13.93 11.71
N ILE A 75 -5.48 -13.42 10.51
CA ILE A 75 -4.78 -13.84 9.30
C ILE A 75 -3.92 -12.69 8.79
N LYS A 76 -2.63 -12.97 8.61
CA LYS A 76 -1.67 -12.12 7.90
C LYS A 76 -1.38 -12.75 6.55
N ALA A 77 -2.10 -12.32 5.53
CA ALA A 77 -1.94 -12.78 4.16
C ALA A 77 -0.95 -11.89 3.37
N SER A 78 -0.35 -12.46 2.34
CA SER A 78 0.48 -11.78 1.37
C SER A 78 -0.38 -11.16 0.28
N CYS A 79 -0.20 -9.86 0.06
CA CYS A 79 -0.83 -9.12 -1.04
C CYS A 79 0.26 -8.50 -1.93
N LYS A 80 0.20 -8.78 -3.23
CA LYS A 80 1.12 -8.17 -4.22
C LYS A 80 0.55 -6.81 -4.62
N MET A 81 1.15 -5.75 -4.13
CA MET A 81 0.70 -4.38 -4.39
C MET A 81 1.43 -3.76 -5.58
N HIS A 82 0.70 -2.98 -6.38
CA HIS A 82 1.25 -2.20 -7.49
C HIS A 82 1.24 -0.71 -7.13
N LEU A 83 2.40 -0.17 -6.75
CA LEU A 83 2.55 1.17 -6.16
C LEU A 83 2.95 2.25 -7.17
N ARG A 84 2.80 2.01 -8.48
CA ARG A 84 3.17 3.00 -9.51
C ARG A 84 2.42 4.33 -9.34
N LYS A 85 1.15 4.27 -8.91
CA LYS A 85 0.30 5.45 -8.67
C LYS A 85 0.36 5.97 -7.23
N PHE A 86 1.26 5.47 -6.39
CA PHE A 86 1.33 5.87 -4.99
C PHE A 86 1.50 7.39 -4.82
N PRO A 87 0.75 8.06 -3.90
CA PRO A 87 -0.22 7.51 -2.96
C PRO A 87 -1.69 7.46 -3.47
N LEU A 88 -1.93 7.80 -4.74
CA LEU A 88 -3.25 7.81 -5.39
C LEU A 88 -3.61 6.42 -5.98
N ASP A 89 -3.27 5.36 -5.26
CA ASP A 89 -3.41 3.98 -5.70
C ASP A 89 -4.63 3.27 -5.12
N SER A 90 -5.05 2.22 -5.81
CA SER A 90 -6.01 1.23 -5.32
C SER A 90 -5.39 -0.15 -5.46
N GLN A 91 -5.60 -1.00 -4.47
CA GLN A 91 -4.99 -2.31 -4.36
C GLN A 91 -6.08 -3.37 -4.25
N ASN A 92 -5.92 -4.46 -4.99
CA ASN A 92 -6.76 -5.64 -4.84
C ASN A 92 -5.95 -6.70 -4.05
N CYS A 93 -6.40 -7.02 -2.84
CA CYS A 93 -5.75 -7.99 -1.99
C CYS A 93 -6.61 -9.27 -1.91
N PRO A 94 -6.17 -10.36 -2.57
CA PRO A 94 -6.88 -11.63 -2.49
C PRO A 94 -6.58 -12.35 -1.17
N LEU A 95 -7.53 -13.12 -0.66
CA LEU A 95 -7.32 -14.18 0.30
C LEU A 95 -7.73 -15.50 -0.36
N MET A 96 -6.77 -16.40 -0.52
CA MET A 96 -6.98 -17.69 -1.19
C MET A 96 -7.09 -18.79 -0.13
N ILE A 97 -8.18 -19.55 -0.19
CA ILE A 97 -8.56 -20.55 0.80
C ILE A 97 -8.75 -21.87 0.06
N GLY A 98 -8.14 -22.95 0.54
CA GLY A 98 -8.31 -24.27 -0.04
C GLY A 98 -7.87 -25.37 0.92
N SER A 99 -7.96 -26.63 0.46
CA SER A 99 -7.52 -27.80 1.22
C SER A 99 -6.03 -28.04 1.05
N TYR A 100 -5.36 -28.45 2.13
CA TYR A 100 -3.94 -28.76 2.10
C TYR A 100 -3.64 -30.10 1.42
N GLY A 101 -4.38 -31.15 1.79
CA GLY A 101 -4.13 -32.54 1.41
C GLY A 101 -5.20 -33.18 0.53
N TYR A 102 -6.45 -32.69 0.56
CA TYR A 102 -7.54 -33.24 -0.25
C TYR A 102 -7.60 -32.60 -1.64
N SER A 103 -7.75 -33.45 -2.65
CA SER A 103 -7.92 -33.01 -4.03
C SER A 103 -9.34 -32.50 -4.29
N ALA A 104 -9.58 -31.89 -5.45
CA ALA A 104 -10.93 -31.51 -5.89
C ALA A 104 -11.86 -32.71 -6.12
N ALA A 105 -11.33 -33.95 -6.16
CA ALA A 105 -12.14 -35.16 -6.19
C ALA A 105 -12.72 -35.52 -4.81
N ASP A 106 -12.08 -35.07 -3.73
CA ASP A 106 -12.45 -35.40 -2.35
C ASP A 106 -13.19 -34.26 -1.65
N VAL A 107 -12.70 -33.01 -1.80
CA VAL A 107 -13.24 -31.83 -1.12
C VAL A 107 -13.38 -30.67 -2.10
N ILE A 108 -14.60 -30.13 -2.18
CA ILE A 108 -14.94 -28.95 -2.99
C ILE A 108 -15.35 -27.83 -2.02
N TYR A 109 -14.74 -26.65 -2.17
CA TYR A 109 -15.12 -25.44 -1.44
C TYR A 109 -16.07 -24.60 -2.27
N GLU A 110 -17.15 -24.18 -1.64
CA GLU A 110 -18.16 -23.32 -2.24
C GLU A 110 -18.52 -22.19 -1.28
N TRP A 111 -18.85 -21.02 -1.83
CA TRP A 111 -19.43 -19.94 -1.05
C TRP A 111 -20.90 -20.29 -0.75
N PRO A 112 -21.43 -19.89 0.42
CA PRO A 112 -22.85 -20.09 0.70
C PRO A 112 -23.71 -19.34 -0.32
N ASP A 113 -24.86 -19.92 -0.68
CA ASP A 113 -25.90 -19.32 -1.53
C ASP A 113 -26.51 -18.08 -0.84
N SER A 114 -25.76 -17.00 -0.84
CA SER A 114 -26.08 -15.74 -0.19
C SER A 114 -25.53 -14.61 -1.04
N LEU A 115 -26.26 -13.49 -1.07
CA LEU A 115 -25.83 -12.29 -1.79
C LEU A 115 -24.49 -11.74 -1.24
N GLU A 116 -24.23 -11.96 0.05
CA GLU A 116 -23.03 -11.51 0.74
C GLU A 116 -22.40 -12.66 1.55
N PRO A 117 -21.57 -13.52 0.91
CA PRO A 117 -20.92 -14.64 1.60
C PRO A 117 -19.86 -14.19 2.62
N VAL A 118 -19.40 -12.94 2.52
CA VAL A 118 -18.41 -12.33 3.39
C VAL A 118 -19.00 -11.06 4.01
N GLY A 119 -19.49 -11.19 5.25
CA GLY A 119 -20.01 -10.06 6.02
C GLY A 119 -18.89 -9.21 6.64
N LEU A 120 -19.09 -7.90 6.65
CA LEU A 120 -18.24 -6.95 7.37
C LEU A 120 -18.91 -6.56 8.69
N GLU A 121 -18.15 -6.55 9.78
CA GLU A 121 -18.67 -6.04 11.06
C GLU A 121 -18.90 -4.52 10.96
N PRO A 122 -20.04 -4.00 11.42
CA PRO A 122 -20.31 -2.57 11.43
C PRO A 122 -19.22 -1.81 12.21
N GLY A 123 -18.71 -0.72 11.61
CA GLY A 123 -17.67 0.11 12.22
C GLY A 123 -16.24 -0.35 11.96
N VAL A 124 -16.01 -1.37 11.12
CA VAL A 124 -14.65 -1.70 10.65
C VAL A 124 -14.14 -0.57 9.74
N SER A 125 -13.17 0.19 10.24
CA SER A 125 -12.42 1.20 9.49
C SER A 125 -10.93 0.90 9.55
N LEU A 126 -10.22 1.07 8.44
CA LEU A 126 -8.75 0.96 8.43
C LEU A 126 -8.15 2.37 8.48
N ALA A 127 -7.03 2.54 9.17
CA ALA A 127 -6.42 3.86 9.36
C ALA A 127 -5.79 4.47 8.09
N GLN A 128 -5.43 3.64 7.11
CA GLN A 128 -4.69 4.07 5.90
C GLN A 128 -5.44 3.81 4.58
N TYR A 129 -6.48 3.00 4.63
CA TYR A 129 -7.20 2.55 3.44
C TYR A 129 -8.71 2.56 3.69
N ASP A 130 -9.47 2.81 2.64
CA ASP A 130 -10.89 2.53 2.61
C ASP A 130 -11.11 1.17 1.96
N LEU A 131 -11.93 0.34 2.61
CA LEU A 131 -12.43 -0.89 1.99
C LEU A 131 -13.61 -0.50 1.09
N VAL A 132 -13.37 -0.46 -0.21
CA VAL A 132 -14.35 0.00 -1.20
C VAL A 132 -15.35 -1.09 -1.53
N ASN A 133 -14.86 -2.31 -1.75
CA ASN A 133 -15.69 -3.44 -2.14
C ASN A 133 -15.04 -4.77 -1.77
N ILE A 134 -15.85 -5.80 -1.59
CA ILE A 134 -15.46 -7.20 -1.43
C ILE A 134 -16.08 -7.99 -2.56
N THR A 135 -15.27 -8.61 -3.40
CA THR A 135 -15.76 -9.45 -4.51
C THR A 135 -15.31 -10.90 -4.30
N THR A 136 -16.17 -11.86 -4.62
CA THR A 136 -15.85 -13.29 -4.58
C THR A 136 -15.77 -13.85 -6.00
N ASP A 137 -14.87 -14.82 -6.23
CA ASP A 137 -14.63 -15.35 -7.58
C ASP A 137 -15.83 -16.13 -8.18
N THR A 138 -16.93 -16.33 -7.44
CA THR A 138 -18.16 -16.99 -7.91
C THR A 138 -18.98 -16.20 -8.94
N GLU A 139 -18.70 -14.90 -9.15
CA GLU A 139 -19.36 -14.15 -10.23
C GLU A 139 -19.00 -14.66 -11.64
N ASN A 140 -17.95 -15.47 -11.78
CA ASN A 140 -17.59 -16.17 -13.02
C ASN A 140 -17.58 -17.69 -12.78
N ALA A 141 -18.78 -18.27 -12.63
CA ALA A 141 -19.08 -19.67 -12.25
C ALA A 141 -18.54 -20.79 -13.19
N ARG A 142 -17.47 -20.58 -13.95
CA ARG A 142 -16.80 -21.60 -14.76
C ARG A 142 -15.35 -21.88 -14.39
N ASP A 143 -14.71 -20.99 -13.64
CA ASP A 143 -13.34 -21.20 -13.15
C ASP A 143 -13.33 -21.31 -11.63
N GLN A 144 -13.82 -22.45 -11.10
CA GLN A 144 -13.26 -22.90 -9.82
C GLN A 144 -11.75 -22.99 -10.05
N LEU A 145 -10.97 -22.19 -9.33
CA LEU A 145 -9.56 -21.99 -9.63
C LEU A 145 -8.79 -23.26 -9.25
N ARG A 146 -8.70 -24.19 -10.20
CA ARG A 146 -7.96 -25.45 -10.06
C ARG A 146 -6.48 -25.15 -10.08
N VAL A 147 -5.88 -25.09 -8.90
CA VAL A 147 -4.44 -24.89 -8.78
C VAL A 147 -3.76 -26.24 -8.97
N ARG A 148 -3.08 -26.43 -10.10
CA ARG A 148 -2.23 -27.60 -10.33
C ARG A 148 -0.95 -27.48 -9.52
N ARG A 149 -0.70 -28.42 -8.61
CA ARG A 149 0.62 -28.57 -7.98
C ARG A 149 1.50 -29.41 -8.90
N ALA A 150 2.55 -28.80 -9.45
CA ALA A 150 3.53 -29.44 -10.33
C ALA A 150 4.49 -30.44 -9.62
N ASP A 151 4.30 -30.68 -8.32
CA ASP A 151 5.21 -31.47 -7.48
C ASP A 151 4.92 -32.99 -7.50
N ARG A 152 3.79 -33.42 -8.10
CA ARG A 152 3.48 -34.84 -8.29
C ARG A 152 3.52 -35.21 -9.76
N ARG A 153 3.96 -36.45 -10.05
CA ARG A 153 3.94 -37.05 -11.40
C ARG A 153 2.53 -37.10 -12.03
N ILE A 154 1.50 -36.85 -11.23
CA ILE A 154 0.10 -36.67 -11.63
C ILE A 154 -0.31 -35.28 -11.14
N ALA A 155 -0.68 -34.40 -12.07
CA ALA A 155 -1.20 -33.08 -11.74
C ALA A 155 -2.61 -33.22 -11.16
N GLU A 156 -2.72 -33.19 -9.83
CA GLU A 156 -4.00 -33.17 -9.11
C GLU A 156 -4.52 -31.73 -9.02
N ASP A 157 -5.80 -31.55 -9.35
CA ASP A 157 -6.50 -30.28 -9.21
C ASP A 157 -6.99 -30.12 -7.77
N PHE A 158 -6.74 -28.96 -7.16
CA PHE A 158 -7.24 -28.62 -5.83
C PHE A 158 -8.38 -27.58 -5.93
N SER A 159 -9.41 -27.74 -5.09
CA SER A 159 -10.47 -26.74 -4.97
C SER A 159 -10.00 -25.54 -4.15
N VAL A 160 -10.11 -24.34 -4.72
CA VAL A 160 -9.69 -23.07 -4.11
C VAL A 160 -10.77 -22.03 -4.31
N ILE A 161 -11.17 -21.37 -3.22
CA ILE A 161 -12.02 -20.18 -3.24
C ILE A 161 -11.18 -18.94 -2.93
N ARG A 162 -11.58 -17.82 -3.51
CA ARG A 162 -10.91 -16.53 -3.32
C ARG A 162 -11.93 -15.45 -2.98
N VAL A 163 -11.55 -14.62 -2.02
CA VAL A 163 -12.18 -13.32 -1.75
C VAL A 163 -11.17 -12.21 -2.04
N ASN A 164 -11.61 -11.19 -2.76
CA ASN A 164 -10.82 -10.05 -3.18
C ASN A 164 -11.27 -8.82 -2.40
N PHE A 165 -10.35 -8.23 -1.64
CA PHE A 165 -10.58 -6.98 -0.91
C PHE A 165 -10.06 -5.81 -1.75
N HIS A 166 -10.96 -4.94 -2.21
CA HIS A 166 -10.61 -3.73 -2.95
C HIS A 166 -10.36 -2.58 -1.98
N LEU A 167 -9.09 -2.23 -1.83
CA LEU A 167 -8.61 -1.21 -0.90
C LEU A 167 -8.20 0.05 -1.65
N LYS A 168 -8.71 1.21 -1.26
CA LYS A 168 -8.29 2.51 -1.79
C LYS A 168 -7.49 3.27 -0.73
N ARG A 169 -6.33 3.81 -1.08
CA ARG A 169 -5.50 4.53 -0.10
C ARG A 169 -6.11 5.90 0.23
N MET A 170 -6.13 6.25 1.51
CA MET A 170 -6.44 7.61 1.96
C MET A 170 -5.23 8.53 1.69
N THR A 171 -5.44 9.61 0.96
CA THR A 171 -4.35 10.47 0.44
C THR A 171 -4.07 11.71 1.29
N GLY A 172 -4.97 12.08 2.22
CA GLY A 172 -4.89 13.32 2.99
C GLY A 172 -3.59 13.51 3.75
N TYR A 173 -3.06 12.43 4.36
CA TYR A 173 -1.77 12.45 5.04
C TYR A 173 -0.62 12.88 4.11
N PHE A 174 -0.53 12.27 2.92
CA PHE A 174 0.52 12.61 1.95
C PHE A 174 0.35 14.00 1.37
N MET A 175 -0.89 14.46 1.17
CA MET A 175 -1.17 15.81 0.69
C MET A 175 -0.62 16.86 1.66
N LEU A 176 -0.91 16.72 2.96
CA LEU A 176 -0.49 17.69 3.97
C LEU A 176 0.98 17.58 4.36
N GLN A 177 1.55 16.36 4.40
CA GLN A 177 2.92 16.17 4.88
C GLN A 177 3.99 16.19 3.78
N VAL A 178 3.61 15.94 2.51
CA VAL A 178 4.58 15.87 1.41
C VAL A 178 4.26 16.90 0.32
N TYR A 179 3.06 16.87 -0.26
CA TYR A 179 2.73 17.75 -1.38
C TYR A 179 2.76 19.22 -0.98
N VAL A 180 2.02 19.61 0.07
CA VAL A 180 1.94 21.01 0.52
C VAL A 180 3.33 21.57 0.87
N PRO A 181 4.15 20.92 1.73
CA PRO A 181 5.45 21.49 2.07
C PRO A 181 6.42 21.55 0.88
N CYS A 182 6.45 20.55 -0.01
CA CYS A 182 7.27 20.61 -1.22
C CYS A 182 6.85 21.77 -2.13
N THR A 183 5.55 22.00 -2.33
CA THR A 183 5.08 23.15 -3.12
C THR A 183 5.44 24.49 -2.49
N LEU A 184 5.38 24.59 -1.15
CA LEU A 184 5.77 25.79 -0.42
C LEU A 184 7.28 26.05 -0.53
N ILE A 185 8.13 25.03 -0.44
CA ILE A 185 9.58 25.16 -0.62
C ILE A 185 9.90 25.69 -2.03
N VAL A 186 9.25 25.15 -3.06
CA VAL A 186 9.41 25.65 -4.44
C VAL A 186 8.96 27.10 -4.54
N SER A 187 7.81 27.45 -3.96
CA SER A 187 7.30 28.83 -3.95
C SER A 187 8.26 29.79 -3.22
N CYS A 188 8.83 29.36 -2.09
CA CYS A 188 9.86 30.12 -1.37
C CYS A 188 11.11 30.33 -2.22
N SER A 189 11.52 29.35 -3.03
CA SER A 189 12.67 29.53 -3.92
C SER A 189 12.45 30.67 -4.94
N TRP A 190 11.22 30.91 -5.40
CA TRP A 190 10.90 32.00 -6.32
C TRP A 190 10.96 33.39 -5.70
N VAL A 191 10.93 33.50 -4.37
CA VAL A 191 11.15 34.78 -3.67
C VAL A 191 12.54 35.35 -3.98
N SER A 192 13.52 34.49 -4.29
CA SER A 192 14.87 34.92 -4.68
C SER A 192 14.93 35.76 -5.95
N PHE A 193 13.90 35.72 -6.80
CA PHE A 193 13.79 36.54 -8.01
C PHE A 193 13.41 38.00 -7.72
N TRP A 194 12.81 38.26 -6.55
CA TRP A 194 12.40 39.61 -6.13
C TRP A 194 13.47 40.33 -5.30
N ILE A 195 14.54 39.63 -4.92
CA ILE A 195 15.63 40.19 -4.13
C ILE A 195 16.63 40.84 -5.09
N ASP A 196 17.09 42.04 -4.72
CA ASP A 196 18.09 42.78 -5.49
C ASP A 196 19.32 41.90 -5.81
N PRO A 197 19.83 41.92 -7.07
CA PRO A 197 20.98 41.11 -7.48
C PRO A 197 22.22 41.33 -6.62
N ASP A 198 22.41 42.56 -6.13
CA ASP A 198 23.54 42.95 -5.29
C ASP A 198 23.53 42.28 -3.90
N ALA A 199 22.38 41.78 -3.44
CA ALA A 199 22.23 41.08 -2.16
C ALA A 199 22.63 39.59 -2.25
N VAL A 200 23.84 39.33 -2.75
CA VAL A 200 24.45 38.00 -2.95
C VAL A 200 24.28 37.06 -1.74
N PRO A 201 24.59 37.46 -0.48
CA PRO A 201 24.49 36.55 0.66
C PRO A 201 23.07 36.05 0.92
N ALA A 202 22.06 36.89 0.68
CA ALA A 202 20.66 36.55 0.91
C ALA A 202 20.16 35.51 -0.12
N ARG A 203 20.48 35.71 -1.40
CA ARG A 203 20.06 34.81 -2.48
C ARG A 203 20.74 33.43 -2.40
N VAL A 204 22.05 33.39 -2.11
CA VAL A 204 22.78 32.12 -1.90
C VAL A 204 22.22 31.36 -0.72
N SER A 205 22.02 32.04 0.42
CA SER A 205 21.49 31.41 1.63
C SER A 205 20.13 30.77 1.37
N LEU A 206 19.20 31.51 0.74
CA LEU A 206 17.87 31.03 0.42
C LEU A 206 17.89 29.86 -0.58
N GLY A 207 18.74 29.93 -1.62
CA GLY A 207 18.93 28.84 -2.58
C GLY A 207 19.46 27.56 -1.95
N VAL A 208 20.53 27.66 -1.15
CA VAL A 208 21.12 26.49 -0.46
C VAL A 208 20.15 25.90 0.57
N THR A 209 19.47 26.74 1.34
CA THR A 209 18.48 26.27 2.34
C THR A 209 17.29 25.58 1.69
N THR A 210 16.79 26.07 0.55
CA THR A 210 15.68 25.41 -0.17
C THR A 210 16.09 24.07 -0.79
N VAL A 211 17.29 23.96 -1.35
CA VAL A 211 17.86 22.68 -1.82
C VAL A 211 18.03 21.69 -0.66
N LEU A 212 18.59 22.14 0.47
CA LEU A 212 18.76 21.30 1.65
C LEU A 212 17.40 20.84 2.20
N SER A 213 16.42 21.75 2.28
CA SER A 213 15.06 21.44 2.72
C SER A 213 14.39 20.40 1.82
N MET A 214 14.51 20.57 0.50
CA MET A 214 13.95 19.62 -0.47
C MET A 214 14.64 18.25 -0.39
N THR A 215 15.97 18.24 -0.20
CA THR A 215 16.76 17.01 0.01
C THR A 215 16.31 16.28 1.28
N THR A 216 16.07 17.03 2.35
CA THR A 216 15.64 16.52 3.65
C THR A 216 14.23 15.91 3.56
N MET A 217 13.30 16.57 2.87
CA MET A 217 11.97 16.02 2.66
C MET A 217 11.98 14.81 1.71
N GLY A 218 12.74 14.87 0.62
CA GLY A 218 12.83 13.79 -0.37
C GLY A 218 13.42 12.50 0.20
N PHE A 219 14.49 12.58 1.00
CA PHE A 219 15.10 11.41 1.64
C PHE A 219 14.46 11.05 2.98
N GLY A 220 14.12 12.04 3.81
CA GLY A 220 13.49 11.83 5.12
C GLY A 220 12.10 11.22 5.00
N GLY A 221 11.30 11.64 4.02
CA GLY A 221 9.98 11.05 3.76
C GLY A 221 10.04 9.59 3.29
N ARG A 222 11.13 9.18 2.62
CA ARG A 222 11.30 7.81 2.09
C ARG A 222 11.50 6.76 3.16
N ALA A 223 11.95 7.10 4.36
CA ALA A 223 12.17 6.13 5.43
C ALA A 223 10.86 5.43 5.86
N GLN A 224 9.73 6.12 5.71
CA GLN A 224 8.40 5.60 6.08
C GLN A 224 7.69 4.87 4.93
N MET A 225 8.27 4.88 3.73
CA MET A 225 7.64 4.34 2.52
C MET A 225 8.17 2.93 2.19
N PRO A 226 7.34 2.05 1.62
CA PRO A 226 7.80 0.74 1.18
C PRO A 226 8.87 0.87 0.09
N LYS A 227 9.99 0.18 0.29
CA LYS A 227 11.09 0.14 -0.67
C LYS A 227 10.68 -0.68 -1.89
N VAL A 228 10.39 0.00 -2.99
CA VAL A 228 10.13 -0.62 -4.31
C VAL A 228 11.25 -0.28 -5.28
N SER A 229 11.50 -1.17 -6.24
CA SER A 229 12.57 -1.01 -7.24
C SER A 229 12.18 -0.13 -8.42
N TYR A 230 10.90 0.24 -8.55
CA TYR A 230 10.38 1.07 -9.64
C TYR A 230 9.93 2.44 -9.13
N ARG A 231 9.91 3.43 -10.03
CA ARG A 231 9.48 4.80 -9.70
C ARG A 231 7.99 4.88 -9.41
N MET A 232 7.64 5.56 -8.32
CA MET A 232 6.27 5.89 -7.94
C MET A 232 5.87 7.28 -8.48
N ALA A 233 4.57 7.57 -8.58
CA ALA A 233 4.08 8.90 -8.96
C ALA A 233 4.58 10.00 -8.01
N LEU A 234 4.66 9.72 -6.72
CA LEU A 234 5.27 10.62 -5.73
C LEU A 234 6.75 10.93 -6.04
N ASP A 235 7.53 9.93 -6.48
CA ASP A 235 8.94 10.16 -6.83
C ASP A 235 9.09 11.14 -7.99
N TRP A 236 8.21 11.04 -9.00
CA TRP A 236 8.20 11.99 -10.11
C TRP A 236 7.90 13.42 -9.64
N PHE A 237 6.93 13.58 -8.73
CA PHE A 237 6.60 14.88 -8.16
C PHE A 237 7.77 15.48 -7.37
N VAL A 238 8.40 14.69 -6.49
CA VAL A 238 9.56 15.12 -5.69
C VAL A 238 10.75 15.47 -6.58
N ILE A 239 11.04 14.68 -7.62
CA ILE A 239 12.11 14.97 -8.58
C ILE A 239 11.81 16.28 -9.32
N LEU A 240 10.57 16.50 -9.76
CA LEU A 240 10.19 17.73 -10.44
C LEU A 240 10.38 18.96 -9.55
N CYS A 241 9.90 18.91 -8.29
CA CYS A 241 10.10 19.99 -7.33
C CYS A 241 11.60 20.25 -7.08
N PHE A 242 12.41 19.20 -6.96
CA PHE A 242 13.87 19.33 -6.78
C PHE A 242 14.52 19.98 -8.01
N SER A 243 14.13 19.60 -9.22
CA SER A 243 14.62 20.21 -10.46
C SER A 243 14.30 21.70 -10.53
N PHE A 244 13.11 22.14 -10.09
CA PHE A 244 12.77 23.56 -10.03
C PHE A 244 13.64 24.33 -9.05
N VAL A 245 13.82 23.83 -7.82
CA VAL A 245 14.67 24.49 -6.82
C VAL A 245 16.14 24.55 -7.29
N PHE A 246 16.62 23.48 -7.93
CA PHE A 246 17.96 23.46 -8.50
C PHE A 246 18.11 24.46 -9.66
N ALA A 247 17.10 24.59 -10.52
CA ALA A 247 17.11 25.56 -11.61
C ALA A 247 17.18 27.02 -11.11
N VAL A 248 16.50 27.34 -10.00
CA VAL A 248 16.62 28.66 -9.34
C VAL A 248 18.06 28.92 -8.87
N MET A 249 18.73 27.92 -8.31
CA MET A 249 20.13 28.06 -7.88
C MET A 249 21.08 28.27 -9.08
N VAL A 250 20.84 27.59 -10.20
CA VAL A 250 21.61 27.78 -11.44
C VAL A 250 21.38 29.16 -12.05
N GLU A 251 20.13 29.65 -12.03
CA GLU A 251 19.79 31.00 -12.47
C GLU A 251 20.56 32.05 -11.68
N TYR A 252 20.61 31.91 -10.36
CA TYR A 252 21.38 32.81 -9.51
C TYR A 252 22.87 32.80 -9.87
N ALA A 253 23.45 31.62 -10.05
CA ALA A 253 24.86 31.49 -10.44
C ALA A 253 25.14 32.17 -11.79
N ALA A 254 24.21 32.06 -12.74
CA ALA A 254 24.31 32.72 -14.04
C ALA A 254 24.25 34.25 -13.93
N ILE A 255 23.32 34.80 -13.12
CA ILE A 255 23.22 36.26 -12.90
C ILE A 255 24.51 36.79 -12.28
N ASN A 256 24.98 36.17 -11.18
CA ASN A 256 26.19 36.62 -10.50
C ASN A 256 27.43 36.58 -11.42
N PHE A 257 27.53 35.57 -12.28
CA PHE A 257 28.60 35.48 -13.28
C PHE A 257 28.53 36.62 -14.32
N ILE A 258 27.33 36.93 -14.82
CA ILE A 258 27.12 38.02 -15.78
C ILE A 258 27.40 39.39 -15.15
N ASP A 259 26.95 39.61 -13.90
CA ASP A 259 27.19 40.86 -13.19
C ASP A 259 28.68 41.10 -12.94
N THR A 260 29.41 40.06 -12.50
CA THR A 260 30.87 40.12 -12.31
C THR A 260 31.59 40.51 -13.62
N ILE A 261 31.25 39.85 -14.74
CA ILE A 261 31.83 40.18 -16.06
C ILE A 261 31.50 41.62 -16.47
N THR A 262 30.27 42.06 -16.21
CA THR A 262 29.81 43.40 -16.58
C THR A 262 30.53 44.48 -15.77
N GLU A 263 30.76 44.26 -14.48
CA GLU A 263 31.58 45.14 -13.64
C GLU A 263 33.02 45.22 -14.13
N ASP A 264 33.64 44.09 -14.45
CA ASP A 264 35.02 44.05 -14.94
C ASP A 264 35.17 44.77 -16.28
N LEU A 265 34.22 44.58 -17.20
CA LEU A 265 34.16 45.34 -18.46
C LEU A 265 34.00 46.85 -18.22
N LYS A 266 33.13 47.26 -17.29
CA LYS A 266 32.95 48.68 -16.93
C LYS A 266 34.25 49.27 -16.37
N LYS A 267 34.98 48.54 -15.52
CA LYS A 267 36.29 48.97 -14.98
C LYS A 267 37.30 49.19 -16.12
N ILE A 268 37.47 48.21 -17.02
CA ILE A 268 38.40 48.30 -18.17
C ILE A 268 38.05 49.50 -19.08
N ILE A 269 36.78 49.70 -19.41
CA ILE A 269 36.36 50.83 -20.25
C ILE A 269 36.64 52.17 -19.55
N SER A 270 36.41 52.26 -18.24
CA SER A 270 36.68 53.47 -17.46
C SER A 270 38.17 53.80 -17.40
N GLU A 271 39.04 52.80 -17.29
CA GLU A 271 40.49 52.96 -17.30
C GLU A 271 41.00 53.44 -18.65
N ARG A 272 40.49 52.85 -19.75
CA ARG A 272 40.80 53.30 -21.11
C ARG A 272 40.38 54.75 -21.36
N LYS A 273 39.20 55.17 -20.88
CA LYS A 273 38.77 56.57 -20.96
C LYS A 273 39.69 57.51 -20.17
N LYS A 274 40.12 57.12 -18.97
CA LYS A 274 41.07 57.91 -18.15
C LYS A 274 42.45 58.03 -18.82
N GLN A 275 42.95 56.98 -19.46
CA GLN A 275 44.21 57.03 -20.22
C GLN A 275 44.11 57.98 -21.42
N ALA A 276 43.06 57.84 -22.25
CA ALA A 276 42.84 58.71 -23.39
C ALA A 276 42.67 60.20 -23.01
N GLN A 277 42.13 60.47 -21.81
CA GLN A 277 41.99 61.84 -21.30
C GLN A 277 43.30 62.41 -20.76
N LYS A 278 44.18 61.58 -20.17
CA LYS A 278 45.54 62.00 -19.78
C LYS A 278 46.41 62.34 -21.00
N GLU A 279 46.34 61.54 -22.06
CA GLU A 279 47.07 61.80 -23.31
C GLU A 279 46.64 63.10 -23.99
N LYS A 280 45.36 63.50 -23.87
CA LYS A 280 44.85 64.76 -24.44
C LYS A 280 45.24 66.03 -23.65
N VAL A 281 45.65 65.89 -22.39
CA VAL A 281 46.03 67.03 -21.52
C VAL A 281 47.55 67.25 -21.49
N SER A 282 48.32 66.30 -22.03
CA SER A 282 49.79 66.36 -22.10
C SER A 282 50.34 66.83 -23.46
N ILE A 283 49.46 67.35 -24.32
CA ILE A 283 49.75 68.05 -25.59
C ILE A 283 49.28 69.49 -25.43
#